data_AF-A0A6P8TUG2-F1
#
_entry.id   AF-A0A6P8TUG2-F1
#
_cell.length_a   1.000
_cell.length_b   1.000
_cell.length_c   1.000
_cell.angle_alpha   90.00
_cell.angle_beta   90.00
_cell.angle_gamma   90.00
#
_symmetry.space_group_name_H-M   'P 1'
#
loop_
_entity.id
_entity.type
_entity.pdbx_description
1 polymer ?
#
loop_
_entity_poly.entity_id
_entity_poly.type
_entity_poly.pdbx_seq_one_letter_code
_entity_poly.pdbx_strand_id
1 'polypeptide(L)'
;MSPCSELGKTCNPCLDAAKSCNLNETCKRLRSAYNSICSKATPPQSTPANQEPCSRKRCQKALRQFFERVSWELSYPLLFCSCSDQACAERRRHTIVPSCSHQERTRPSCLELRANCRSDALCRSRLADYHMNCRPTPHSVTSCPNEHFHGCLMAYVGLIGE
;
A
#
# COMPACT_ATOMS: atom_id res chain seq x y z
N MET A 1 -12.44 -16.95 -10.40
CA MET A 1 -12.47 -16.92 -11.87
C MET A 1 -11.58 -15.78 -12.33
N SER A 2 -10.42 -16.08 -12.91
CA SER A 2 -9.46 -15.07 -13.36
C SER A 2 -9.81 -14.64 -14.79
N PRO A 3 -9.96 -13.33 -15.10
CA PRO A 3 -10.43 -12.84 -16.39
C PRO A 3 -9.39 -12.89 -17.53
N CYS A 4 -8.28 -13.64 -17.36
CA CYS A 4 -7.26 -13.76 -18.40
C CYS A 4 -7.67 -14.84 -19.41
N SER A 5 -8.51 -14.47 -20.37
CA SER A 5 -8.81 -15.28 -21.56
C SER A 5 -8.82 -14.41 -22.80
N GLU A 6 -7.65 -13.92 -23.21
CA GLU A 6 -7.41 -13.50 -24.59
C GLU A 6 -6.04 -13.99 -25.03
N LEU A 7 -6.01 -14.80 -26.09
CA LEU A 7 -4.80 -15.36 -26.68
C LEU A 7 -3.87 -14.23 -27.15
N GLY A 8 -2.63 -14.22 -26.63
CA GLY A 8 -1.53 -13.39 -27.16
C GLY A 8 -1.07 -12.21 -26.30
N LYS A 9 -1.76 -11.86 -25.20
CA LYS A 9 -1.31 -10.81 -24.27
C LYS A 9 -0.63 -11.42 -23.05
N THR A 10 0.54 -10.90 -22.67
CA THR A 10 1.15 -11.19 -21.37
C THR A 10 0.21 -10.70 -20.26
N CYS A 11 -0.46 -11.65 -19.59
CA CYS A 11 -1.40 -11.38 -18.49
C CYS A 11 -0.60 -10.83 -17.29
N ASN A 12 -0.80 -9.55 -16.95
CA ASN A 12 -0.22 -8.92 -15.76
C ASN A 12 -1.36 -8.28 -14.95
N PRO A 13 -1.89 -8.98 -13.93
CA PRO A 13 -3.03 -8.50 -13.15
C PRO A 13 -2.81 -7.12 -12.51
N CYS A 14 -1.57 -6.80 -12.12
CA CYS A 14 -1.24 -5.48 -11.58
C CYS A 14 -1.29 -4.37 -12.65
N LEU A 15 -0.93 -4.69 -13.90
CA LEU A 15 -1.06 -3.76 -15.02
C LEU A 15 -2.54 -3.53 -15.36
N ASP A 16 -3.36 -4.57 -15.33
CA ASP A 16 -4.79 -4.44 -15.63
C ASP A 16 -5.56 -3.71 -14.52
N ALA A 17 -5.17 -3.93 -13.25
CA ALA A 17 -5.62 -3.10 -12.14
C ALA A 17 -5.23 -1.62 -12.33
N ALA A 18 -4.00 -1.37 -12.79
CA ALA A 18 -3.53 -0.02 -13.09
C ALA A 18 -4.33 0.64 -14.22
N LYS A 19 -4.68 -0.10 -15.28
CA LYS A 19 -5.55 0.39 -16.35
C LYS A 19 -6.94 0.71 -15.82
N SER A 20 -7.53 -0.18 -15.03
CA SER A 20 -8.87 0.00 -14.45
C SER A 20 -8.95 1.25 -13.58
N CYS A 21 -7.94 1.48 -12.71
CA CYS A 21 -7.84 2.70 -11.94
C CYS A 21 -7.69 3.95 -12.84
N ASN A 22 -6.94 3.86 -13.94
CA ASN A 22 -6.74 4.98 -14.85
C ASN A 22 -7.99 5.36 -15.66
N LEU A 23 -8.96 4.44 -15.79
CA LEU A 23 -10.27 4.72 -16.41
C LEU A 23 -11.25 5.39 -15.44
N ASN A 24 -10.99 5.36 -14.14
CA ASN A 24 -11.80 6.03 -13.12
C ASN A 24 -11.16 7.36 -12.70
N GLU A 25 -11.86 8.48 -12.90
CA GLU A 25 -11.31 9.82 -12.64
C GLU A 25 -10.88 10.04 -11.18
N THR A 26 -11.62 9.51 -10.21
CA THR A 26 -11.26 9.62 -8.79
C THR A 26 -9.98 8.83 -8.48
N CYS A 27 -9.91 7.57 -8.93
CA CYS A 27 -8.74 6.72 -8.72
C CYS A 27 -7.50 7.31 -9.42
N LYS A 28 -7.61 7.66 -10.71
CA LYS A 28 -6.56 8.31 -11.49
C LYS A 28 -6.04 9.57 -10.82
N ARG A 29 -6.93 10.49 -10.40
CA ARG A 29 -6.55 11.76 -9.78
C ARG A 29 -5.83 11.55 -8.46
N LEU A 30 -6.37 10.73 -7.55
CA LEU A 30 -5.74 10.47 -6.25
C LEU A 30 -4.44 9.69 -6.38
N ARG A 31 -4.37 8.75 -7.35
CA ARG A 31 -3.16 8.00 -7.67
C ARG A 31 -2.04 8.90 -8.16
N SER A 32 -2.33 9.79 -9.10
CA SER A 32 -1.38 10.80 -9.57
C SER A 32 -0.96 11.75 -8.46
N ALA A 33 -1.88 12.13 -7.57
CA ALA A 33 -1.58 13.01 -6.45
C ALA A 33 -0.54 12.41 -5.49
N TYR A 34 -0.76 11.19 -4.97
CA TYR A 34 0.21 10.57 -4.06
C TYR A 34 1.54 10.28 -4.77
N ASN A 35 1.52 9.81 -6.02
CA ASN A 35 2.76 9.58 -6.78
C ASN A 35 3.57 10.86 -6.93
N SER A 36 2.92 11.99 -7.25
CA SER A 36 3.61 13.27 -7.38
C SER A 36 4.22 13.76 -6.07
N ILE A 37 3.64 13.41 -4.91
CA ILE A 37 4.15 13.78 -3.59
C ILE A 37 5.30 12.85 -3.18
N CYS A 38 5.16 11.56 -3.45
CA CYS A 38 6.12 10.53 -3.04
C CYS A 38 7.34 10.42 -3.98
N SER A 39 7.22 10.84 -5.24
CA SER A 39 8.30 10.79 -6.24
C SER A 39 9.09 12.09 -6.38
N LYS A 40 8.59 13.22 -5.84
CA LYS A 40 9.32 14.49 -5.87
C LYS A 40 10.47 14.46 -4.86
N ALA A 41 11.69 14.32 -5.36
CA ALA A 41 12.84 14.95 -4.73
C ALA A 41 12.51 16.43 -4.57
N THR A 42 12.67 16.98 -3.36
CA THR A 42 12.61 18.41 -3.13
C THR A 42 13.48 19.13 -4.17
N PRO A 43 13.03 20.28 -4.75
CA PRO A 43 13.78 20.97 -5.79
C PRO A 43 15.23 21.24 -5.35
N PRO A 44 16.20 21.27 -6.28
CA PRO A 44 17.59 21.54 -5.98
C PRO A 44 17.76 23.03 -5.64
N GLN A 45 17.44 23.42 -4.42
CA GLN A 45 18.10 24.57 -3.82
C GLN A 45 19.31 24.01 -3.08
N SER A 46 20.48 24.21 -3.69
CA SER A 46 21.82 24.22 -3.09
C SER A 46 21.95 23.59 -1.68
N THR A 47 22.74 22.51 -1.57
CA THR A 47 23.35 21.91 -0.34
C THR A 47 22.44 21.10 0.61
N PRO A 48 22.95 20.16 1.45
CA PRO A 48 24.12 19.27 1.41
C PRO A 48 23.68 17.77 1.26
N ALA A 49 24.62 16.81 1.35
CA ALA A 49 24.44 15.34 1.18
C ALA A 49 23.46 14.63 2.17
N ASN A 50 22.59 15.37 2.85
CA ASN A 50 21.82 14.90 4.00
C ASN A 50 20.30 15.11 3.91
N GLN A 51 19.75 15.52 2.77
CA GLN A 51 18.29 15.69 2.63
C GLN A 51 17.58 14.36 2.31
N GLU A 52 16.38 14.19 2.88
CA GLU A 52 15.49 13.06 2.60
C GLU A 52 14.98 13.13 1.15
N PRO A 53 14.88 11.99 0.44
CA PRO A 53 14.51 11.94 -0.98
C PRO A 53 13.07 12.40 -1.27
N CYS A 54 12.24 12.56 -0.24
CA CYS A 54 10.88 13.04 -0.31
C CYS A 54 10.39 13.49 1.08
N SER A 55 9.25 14.18 1.16
CA SER A 55 8.56 14.40 2.44
C SER A 55 7.72 13.16 2.82
N ARG A 56 8.29 12.24 3.59
CA ARG A 56 7.63 10.98 3.98
C ARG A 56 6.26 11.19 4.63
N LYS A 57 6.16 12.13 5.59
CA LYS A 57 4.89 12.44 6.27
C LYS A 57 3.78 12.89 5.30
N ARG A 58 4.14 13.66 4.26
CA ARG A 58 3.19 14.08 3.22
C ARG A 58 2.81 12.90 2.31
N CYS A 59 3.78 12.06 1.95
CA CYS A 59 3.54 10.86 1.16
C CYS A 59 2.61 9.87 1.89
N GLN A 60 2.90 9.55 3.15
CA GLN A 60 2.05 8.73 4.03
C GLN A 60 0.63 9.28 4.12
N LYS A 61 0.45 10.59 4.35
CA LYS A 61 -0.86 11.23 4.36
C LYS A 61 -1.60 11.09 3.03
N ALA A 62 -0.92 11.25 1.90
CA ALA A 62 -1.52 11.10 0.57
C ALA A 62 -1.91 9.64 0.26
N LEU A 63 -1.11 8.67 0.71
CA LEU A 63 -1.44 7.24 0.62
C LEU A 63 -2.67 6.90 1.45
N ARG A 64 -2.77 7.37 2.71
CA ARG A 64 -3.99 7.21 3.52
C ARG A 64 -5.22 7.74 2.80
N GLN A 65 -5.13 8.97 2.27
CA GLN A 65 -6.23 9.58 1.51
C GLN A 65 -6.61 8.79 0.26
N PHE A 66 -5.65 8.15 -0.41
CA PHE A 66 -5.94 7.30 -1.57
C PHE A 66 -6.75 6.07 -1.16
N PHE A 67 -6.30 5.31 -0.16
CA PHE A 67 -6.98 4.09 0.26
C PHE A 67 -8.29 4.34 1.02
N GLU A 68 -8.48 5.52 1.63
CA GLU A 68 -9.75 5.92 2.25
C GLU A 68 -10.81 6.36 1.24
N ARG A 69 -10.41 6.96 0.11
CA ARG A 69 -11.34 7.62 -0.83
C ARG A 69 -11.59 6.85 -2.12
N VAL A 70 -10.69 5.94 -2.51
CA VAL A 70 -10.86 5.11 -3.70
C VAL A 70 -11.54 3.81 -3.29
N SER A 71 -12.59 3.41 -4.02
CA SER A 71 -13.27 2.13 -3.79
C SER A 71 -12.27 0.97 -3.71
N TRP A 72 -12.51 0.04 -2.79
CA TRP A 72 -11.70 -1.17 -2.62
C TRP A 72 -11.62 -1.99 -3.93
N GLU A 73 -12.67 -1.95 -4.76
CA GLU A 73 -12.72 -2.64 -6.07
C GLU A 73 -11.64 -2.14 -7.05
N LEU A 74 -11.15 -0.91 -6.87
CA LEU A 74 -10.09 -0.32 -7.68
C LEU A 74 -8.75 -0.28 -6.96
N SER A 75 -8.74 -0.02 -5.64
CA SER A 75 -7.50 0.12 -4.87
C SER A 75 -6.87 -1.23 -4.49
N TYR A 76 -7.67 -2.25 -4.19
CA TYR A 76 -7.16 -3.55 -3.72
C TYR A 76 -6.47 -4.33 -4.83
N PRO A 77 -7.00 -4.38 -6.08
CA PRO A 77 -6.29 -5.03 -7.17
C PRO A 77 -4.91 -4.42 -7.46
N LEU A 78 -4.67 -3.14 -7.15
CA LEU A 78 -3.34 -2.52 -7.29
C LEU A 78 -2.32 -3.05 -6.27
N LEU A 79 -2.79 -3.41 -5.08
CA LEU A 79 -1.95 -3.82 -3.95
C LEU A 79 -1.81 -5.34 -3.84
N PHE A 80 -2.88 -6.07 -4.14
CA PHE A 80 -3.00 -7.51 -3.90
C PHE A 80 -3.07 -8.35 -5.19
N CYS A 81 -2.82 -7.75 -6.36
CA CYS A 81 -2.68 -8.50 -7.61
C CYS A 81 -1.69 -9.67 -7.45
N SER A 82 -2.05 -10.83 -8.00
CA SER A 82 -1.15 -11.98 -8.12
C SER A 82 -0.13 -11.75 -9.24
N CYS A 83 1.08 -12.28 -9.08
CA CYS A 83 2.15 -12.12 -10.05
C CYS A 83 2.84 -13.45 -10.34
N SER A 84 3.20 -13.66 -11.62
CA SER A 84 3.96 -14.81 -12.11
C SER A 84 5.41 -14.48 -12.45
N ASP A 85 5.76 -13.19 -12.54
CA ASP A 85 7.11 -12.72 -12.89
C ASP A 85 7.58 -11.55 -12.00
N GLN A 86 8.89 -11.26 -12.08
CA GLN A 86 9.53 -10.20 -11.30
C GLN A 86 9.00 -8.80 -11.68
N ALA A 87 8.68 -8.57 -12.95
CA ALA A 87 8.21 -7.26 -13.42
C ALA A 87 6.85 -6.90 -12.80
N CYS A 88 5.93 -7.87 -12.71
CA CYS A 88 4.67 -7.76 -11.99
C CYS A 88 4.91 -7.56 -10.48
N ALA A 89 5.79 -8.36 -9.87
CA ALA A 89 6.08 -8.27 -8.45
C ALA A 89 6.65 -6.88 -8.06
N GLU A 90 7.54 -6.32 -8.89
CA GLU A 90 8.04 -4.95 -8.71
C GLU A 90 6.93 -3.92 -8.91
N ARG A 91 6.07 -4.06 -9.93
CA ARG A 91 4.91 -3.17 -10.11
C ARG A 91 4.03 -3.16 -8.86
N ARG A 92 3.75 -4.33 -8.27
CA ARG A 92 2.99 -4.46 -7.03
C ARG A 92 3.70 -3.79 -5.85
N ARG A 93 5.01 -4.05 -5.69
CA ARG A 93 5.84 -3.44 -4.63
C ARG A 93 5.87 -1.91 -4.73
N HIS A 94 5.90 -1.39 -5.95
CA HIS A 94 5.94 0.05 -6.23
C HIS A 94 4.60 0.77 -6.03
N THR A 95 3.48 0.06 -5.81
CA THR A 95 2.15 0.66 -5.60
C THR A 95 2.14 1.75 -4.52
N ILE A 96 2.93 1.59 -3.45
CA ILE A 96 3.04 2.53 -2.33
C ILE A 96 4.33 3.36 -2.34
N VAL A 97 5.12 3.34 -3.42
CA VAL A 97 6.39 4.08 -3.55
C VAL A 97 7.34 3.85 -2.34
N PRO A 98 7.84 2.61 -2.14
CA PRO A 98 8.53 2.22 -0.91
C PRO A 98 9.83 2.99 -0.65
N SER A 99 10.47 3.55 -1.68
CA SER A 99 11.66 4.41 -1.53
C SER A 99 11.41 5.71 -0.76
N CYS A 100 10.15 6.09 -0.59
CA CYS A 100 9.72 7.28 0.13
C CYS A 100 8.86 6.93 1.35
N SER A 101 7.87 6.04 1.19
CA SER A 101 6.90 5.73 2.25
C SER A 101 7.43 4.78 3.32
N HIS A 102 8.38 3.91 2.98
CA HIS A 102 8.80 2.79 3.83
C HIS A 102 10.30 2.73 4.13
N GLN A 103 11.16 2.99 3.14
CA GLN A 103 12.60 2.90 3.31
C GLN A 103 13.13 4.07 4.15
N GLU A 104 13.76 3.74 5.27
CA GLU A 104 14.39 4.69 6.18
C GLU A 104 15.91 4.50 6.17
N ARG A 105 16.64 5.57 6.50
CA ARG A 105 18.11 5.53 6.64
C ARG A 105 18.54 4.60 7.78
N THR A 106 17.74 4.59 8.85
CA THR A 106 17.93 3.73 10.01
C THR A 106 16.76 2.77 10.10
N ARG A 107 17.03 1.49 10.38
CA ARG A 107 15.99 0.48 10.53
C ARG A 107 15.78 0.20 12.02
N PRO A 108 14.88 0.93 12.71
CA PRO A 108 14.59 0.67 14.12
C PRO A 108 14.06 -0.75 14.31
N SER A 109 14.15 -1.26 15.53
CA SER A 109 13.59 -2.56 15.87
C SER A 109 12.06 -2.55 15.76
N CYS A 110 11.45 -3.72 15.52
CA CYS A 110 10.00 -3.84 15.48
C CYS A 110 9.34 -3.44 16.81
N LEU A 111 10.04 -3.59 17.94
CA LEU A 111 9.54 -3.21 19.27
C LEU A 111 9.46 -1.69 19.42
N GLU A 112 10.46 -0.96 18.93
CA GLU A 112 10.46 0.51 18.90
C GLU A 112 9.38 1.04 17.96
N LEU A 113 9.27 0.49 16.75
CA LEU A 113 8.20 0.86 15.81
C LEU A 113 6.81 0.63 16.42
N ARG A 114 6.62 -0.50 17.11
CA ARG A 114 5.36 -0.79 17.82
C ARG A 114 5.10 0.20 18.95
N ALA A 115 6.12 0.60 19.71
CA ALA A 115 5.98 1.60 20.77
C ALA A 115 5.58 2.98 20.20
N ASN A 116 6.23 3.39 19.10
CA ASN A 116 5.91 4.64 18.39
C ASN A 116 4.48 4.61 17.81
N CYS A 117 4.05 3.51 17.20
CA CYS A 117 2.67 3.38 16.71
C CYS A 117 1.64 3.46 17.86
N ARG A 118 1.97 2.95 19.05
CA ARG A 118 1.05 2.98 20.20
C ARG A 118 0.87 4.38 20.81
N SER A 119 1.82 5.30 20.60
CA SER A 119 1.69 6.69 21.05
C SER A 119 0.83 7.54 20.11
N ASP A 120 0.71 7.16 18.83
CA ASP A 120 -0.24 7.75 17.89
C ASP A 120 -1.62 7.09 17.99
N ALA A 121 -2.69 7.89 18.13
CA ALA A 121 -4.04 7.36 18.35
C ALA A 121 -4.59 6.62 17.12
N LEU A 122 -4.28 7.08 15.91
CA LEU A 122 -4.75 6.48 14.66
C LEU A 122 -4.01 5.16 14.41
N CYS A 123 -2.68 5.17 14.46
CA CYS A 123 -1.87 3.97 14.27
C CYS A 123 -2.21 2.89 15.30
N ARG A 124 -2.37 3.26 16.57
CA ARG A 124 -2.79 2.33 17.63
C ARG A 124 -4.11 1.63 17.31
N SER A 125 -5.11 2.37 16.80
CA SER A 125 -6.40 1.81 16.41
C SER A 125 -6.24 0.84 15.24
N ARG A 126 -5.56 1.27 14.16
CA ARG A 126 -5.34 0.45 12.96
C ARG A 126 -4.54 -0.83 13.25
N LEU A 127 -3.55 -0.74 14.13
CA LEU A 127 -2.76 -1.90 14.57
C LEU A 127 -3.60 -2.89 15.38
N ALA A 128 -4.51 -2.41 16.24
CA ALA A 128 -5.45 -3.27 16.94
C ALA A 128 -6.39 -3.98 15.95
N ASP A 129 -6.94 -3.25 14.97
CA ASP A 129 -7.79 -3.83 13.92
C ASP A 129 -7.06 -4.93 13.14
N TYR A 130 -5.79 -4.71 12.79
CA TYR A 130 -4.96 -5.72 12.12
C TYR A 130 -4.77 -6.97 12.96
N HIS A 131 -4.46 -6.80 14.25
CA HIS A 131 -4.31 -7.93 15.17
C HIS A 131 -5.62 -8.71 15.35
N MET A 132 -6.77 -8.03 15.35
CA MET A 132 -8.07 -8.69 15.51
C MET A 132 -8.51 -9.44 14.24
N ASN A 133 -8.27 -8.87 13.06
CA ASN A 133 -8.80 -9.40 11.81
C ASN A 133 -7.83 -10.34 11.08
N CYS A 134 -6.52 -10.25 11.33
CA CYS A 134 -5.51 -11.03 10.62
C CYS A 134 -4.75 -12.03 11.49
N ARG A 135 -5.04 -12.13 12.80
CA ARG A 135 -4.37 -13.11 13.66
C ARG A 135 -4.70 -14.53 13.18
N PRO A 136 -3.70 -15.38 12.91
CA PRO A 136 -3.94 -16.75 12.51
C PRO A 136 -4.78 -17.47 13.56
N THR A 137 -5.89 -18.06 13.14
CA THR A 137 -6.71 -18.92 14.01
C THR A 137 -6.38 -20.36 13.72
N PRO A 138 -5.69 -21.08 14.63
CA PRO A 138 -5.57 -22.51 14.47
C PRO A 138 -7.00 -23.09 14.42
N HIS A 139 -7.23 -24.03 13.50
CA HIS A 139 -8.51 -24.71 13.24
C HIS A 139 -9.50 -24.05 12.26
N SER A 140 -9.24 -22.85 11.71
CA SER A 140 -10.03 -22.36 10.56
C SER A 140 -9.46 -22.87 9.24
N VAL A 141 -10.33 -23.16 8.26
CA VAL A 141 -9.91 -23.69 6.93
C VAL A 141 -9.01 -22.70 6.21
N THR A 142 -9.27 -21.41 6.37
CA THR A 142 -8.54 -20.31 5.74
C THR A 142 -7.41 -19.75 6.61
N SER A 143 -7.25 -20.23 7.85
CA SER A 143 -6.40 -19.62 8.89
C SER A 143 -6.79 -18.18 9.26
N CYS A 144 -7.86 -17.61 8.71
CA CYS A 144 -8.37 -16.27 9.04
C CYS A 144 -9.46 -16.33 10.12
N PRO A 145 -9.49 -15.37 11.07
CA PRO A 145 -10.59 -15.24 12.03
C PRO A 145 -11.95 -15.19 11.32
N ASN A 146 -12.90 -16.00 11.79
CA ASN A 146 -14.27 -16.08 11.26
C ASN A 146 -14.36 -16.31 9.74
N GLU A 147 -13.31 -16.87 9.13
CA GLU A 147 -13.16 -17.02 7.66
C GLU A 147 -13.29 -15.70 6.87
N HIS A 148 -13.13 -14.56 7.57
CA HIS A 148 -13.42 -13.25 7.03
C HIS A 148 -12.19 -12.60 6.40
N PHE A 149 -11.78 -13.13 5.25
CA PHE A 149 -10.61 -12.66 4.50
C PHE A 149 -10.67 -11.16 4.17
N HIS A 150 -11.86 -10.64 3.82
CA HIS A 150 -12.03 -9.23 3.48
C HIS A 150 -11.73 -8.29 4.67
N GLY A 151 -12.08 -8.69 5.90
CA GLY A 151 -11.76 -7.92 7.11
C GLY A 151 -10.26 -7.81 7.34
N CYS A 152 -9.51 -8.89 7.06
CA CYS A 152 -8.05 -8.85 7.14
C CYS A 152 -7.44 -7.93 6.06
N LEU A 153 -7.91 -8.00 4.81
CA LEU A 153 -7.46 -7.09 3.75
C LEU A 153 -7.69 -5.62 4.14
N MET A 154 -8.88 -5.31 4.66
CA MET A 154 -9.23 -3.98 5.13
C MET A 154 -8.31 -3.49 6.25
N ALA A 155 -8.05 -4.35 7.24
CA ALA A 155 -7.17 -4.01 8.34
C ALA A 155 -5.71 -3.83 7.90
N TYR A 156 -5.22 -4.66 6.96
CA TYR A 156 -3.88 -4.51 6.37
C TYR A 156 -3.75 -3.19 5.60
N VAL A 157 -4.72 -2.87 4.73
CA VAL A 157 -4.71 -1.61 3.98
C VAL A 157 -4.77 -0.41 4.91
N GLY A 158 -5.51 -0.52 6.03
CA GLY A 158 -5.61 0.53 7.04
C GLY A 158 -4.30 0.90 7.73
N LEU A 159 -3.26 0.05 7.66
CA LEU A 159 -1.91 0.35 8.14
C LEU A 159 -1.05 1.10 7.13
N ILE A 160 -1.50 1.21 5.87
CA ILE A 160 -0.71 1.88 4.84
C ILE A 160 -0.73 3.38 5.07
N GLY A 161 0.46 3.93 5.27
CA GLY A 161 0.65 5.33 5.56
C GLY A 161 0.66 5.63 7.06
N GLU A 162 0.66 4.64 7.94
CA GLU A 162 1.05 4.83 9.34
C GLU A 162 2.58 4.87 9.51
#